data_AF-A0A6C0KNF1-F1
#
_entry.id   AF-A0A6C0KNF1-F1
#
_cell.length_a   1.000
_cell.length_b   1.000
_cell.length_c   1.000
_cell.angle_alpha   90.00
_cell.angle_beta   90.00
_cell.angle_gamma   90.00
#
_symmetry.space_group_name_H-M   'P 1'
#
loop_
_entity.id
_entity.type
_entity.pdbx_description
1 polymer ?
#
loop_
_entity_poly.entity_id
_entity_poly.type
_entity_poly.pdbx_seq_one_letter_code
_entity_poly.pdbx_strand_id
1 'polypeptide(L)'
;MLKSMLFFSFAIQAITCFQSPFYTNSKIITKVCSHFSVVDTQIKDKEILIQSLLDIDNEYDLHYEPKEIKAYNGENIWVDLSIKQKNGHYIGFYLKNDAYTIVSDLQFWEQKVPVDVFLERITKQYSIHSIFEVAKSEGFVPQIVRKDDSSGTIEIELSRYTL
;
A
#
# COMPACT_ATOMS: atom_id res chain seq x y z
N MET A 1 14.13 -22.00 30.70
CA MET A 1 13.92 -20.85 29.79
C MET A 1 12.46 -20.82 29.39
N LEU A 2 11.71 -19.87 29.93
CA LEU A 2 10.28 -19.70 29.65
C LEU A 2 10.15 -18.75 28.46
N LYS A 3 9.73 -19.23 27.29
CA LYS A 3 9.33 -18.36 26.16
C LYS A 3 8.04 -17.66 26.57
N SER A 4 8.13 -16.41 27.00
CA SER A 4 6.97 -15.55 27.15
C SER A 4 6.54 -15.08 25.76
N MET A 5 5.59 -15.80 25.14
CA MET A 5 4.87 -15.30 23.96
C MET A 5 3.87 -14.25 24.42
N LEU A 6 4.21 -12.97 24.22
CA LEU A 6 3.27 -11.87 24.37
C LEU A 6 2.48 -11.74 23.07
N PHE A 7 1.25 -12.24 23.05
CA PHE A 7 0.28 -11.91 22.00
C PHE A 7 -0.26 -10.50 22.25
N PHE A 8 0.31 -9.50 21.59
CA PHE A 8 -0.30 -8.17 21.55
C PHE A 8 -1.29 -8.10 20.40
N SER A 9 -2.58 -8.23 20.73
CA SER A 9 -3.66 -7.79 19.84
C SER A 9 -3.70 -6.27 19.88
N PHE A 10 -3.25 -5.60 18.81
CA PHE A 10 -3.47 -4.18 18.64
C PHE A 10 -4.92 -3.95 18.21
N ALA A 11 -5.79 -3.64 19.18
CA ALA A 11 -7.08 -3.03 18.93
C ALA A 11 -6.90 -1.50 18.88
N ILE A 12 -7.10 -0.90 17.71
CA ILE A 12 -7.24 0.56 17.59
C ILE A 12 -8.66 0.90 18.09
N GLN A 13 -8.75 1.45 19.29
CA GLN A 13 -10.01 1.91 19.87
C GLN A 13 -10.43 3.23 19.22
N ALA A 14 -11.55 3.18 18.50
CA ALA A 14 -12.26 4.32 17.97
C ALA A 14 -12.88 5.16 19.09
N ILE A 15 -12.75 6.48 18.97
CA ILE A 15 -13.48 7.47 19.77
C ILE A 15 -14.97 7.34 19.43
N THR A 16 -15.77 7.14 20.46
CA THR A 16 -17.24 7.03 20.38
C THR A 16 -17.88 8.40 20.54
N CYS A 17 -18.87 8.72 19.69
CA CYS A 17 -20.06 9.42 20.16
C CYS A 17 -21.29 9.13 19.27
N PHE A 18 -22.37 8.73 19.94
CA PHE A 18 -23.78 8.70 19.56
C PHE A 18 -24.33 7.58 18.66
N GLN A 19 -25.30 6.83 19.22
CA GLN A 19 -25.98 5.65 18.67
C GLN A 19 -27.15 6.01 17.74
N SER A 20 -27.38 5.19 16.70
CA SER A 20 -28.59 4.35 16.56
C SER A 20 -28.48 3.41 15.34
N PRO A 21 -29.25 2.31 15.29
CA PRO A 21 -28.77 1.01 14.84
C PRO A 21 -29.06 0.76 13.36
N PHE A 22 -28.13 0.15 12.63
CA PHE A 22 -28.37 -0.99 11.74
C PHE A 22 -27.00 -1.56 11.35
N TYR A 23 -26.76 -2.79 11.77
CA TYR A 23 -25.59 -3.59 11.42
C TYR A 23 -25.76 -4.09 9.99
N THR A 24 -24.88 -3.70 9.07
CA THR A 24 -24.51 -4.57 7.94
C THR A 24 -23.03 -4.42 7.62
N ASN A 25 -22.35 -5.54 7.74
CA ASN A 25 -20.98 -5.80 7.35
C ASN A 25 -20.84 -5.58 5.84
N SER A 26 -20.14 -4.52 5.42
CA SER A 26 -19.63 -4.40 4.06
C SER A 26 -18.20 -3.89 4.13
N LYS A 27 -17.25 -4.73 3.69
CA LYS A 27 -15.97 -4.29 3.15
C LYS A 27 -16.21 -3.03 2.33
N ILE A 28 -15.77 -1.86 2.79
CA ILE A 28 -15.65 -0.69 1.92
C ILE A 28 -14.39 -0.92 1.08
N ILE A 29 -14.48 -1.90 0.17
CA ILE A 29 -13.85 -1.76 -1.13
C ILE A 29 -14.84 -0.86 -1.84
N THR A 30 -14.54 0.45 -1.87
CA THR A 30 -15.20 1.35 -2.81
C THR A 30 -15.23 0.63 -4.15
N LYS A 31 -16.44 0.39 -4.66
CA LYS A 31 -16.69 -0.13 -6.00
C LYS A 31 -15.65 0.47 -6.93
N VAL A 32 -14.76 -0.35 -7.50
CA VAL A 32 -13.87 0.06 -8.57
C VAL A 32 -14.80 0.49 -9.70
N CYS A 33 -15.07 1.79 -9.81
CA CYS A 33 -15.94 2.31 -10.85
C CYS A 33 -15.15 2.23 -12.14
N SER A 34 -15.37 1.15 -12.91
CA SER A 34 -15.03 0.77 -14.30
C SER A 34 -14.16 1.68 -15.21
N HIS A 35 -13.30 2.51 -14.63
CA HIS A 35 -12.69 3.68 -15.26
C HIS A 35 -11.62 4.30 -14.35
N PHE A 36 -10.76 3.46 -13.77
CA PHE A 36 -9.72 3.95 -12.87
C PHE A 36 -8.87 5.03 -13.56
N SER A 37 -8.73 6.18 -12.92
CA SER A 37 -7.85 7.26 -13.36
C SER A 37 -7.05 7.81 -12.21
N VAL A 38 -7.65 7.81 -11.02
CA VAL A 38 -7.08 8.30 -9.77
C VAL A 38 -7.66 7.45 -8.64
N VAL A 39 -6.85 6.88 -7.74
CA VAL A 39 -7.36 6.46 -6.41
C VAL A 39 -6.50 6.92 -5.26
N ASP A 40 -7.22 7.37 -4.23
CA ASP A 40 -6.67 7.72 -2.95
C ASP A 40 -6.24 6.43 -2.20
N THR A 41 -5.09 6.48 -1.53
CA THR A 41 -4.59 5.36 -0.72
C THR A 41 -4.32 5.80 0.73
N GLN A 42 -3.81 4.90 1.56
CA GLN A 42 -3.29 5.21 2.90
C GLN A 42 -1.75 5.17 2.98
N ILE A 43 -1.08 5.11 1.83
CA ILE A 43 0.38 5.12 1.70
C ILE A 43 0.86 6.53 2.02
N LYS A 44 1.78 6.71 2.95
CA LYS A 44 2.24 8.05 3.39
C LYS A 44 3.71 8.29 3.13
N ASP A 45 4.51 7.27 3.43
CA ASP A 45 5.95 7.34 3.37
C ASP A 45 6.45 6.96 1.97
N LYS A 46 7.30 7.82 1.38
CA LYS A 46 7.77 7.68 0.00
C LYS A 46 8.79 6.55 -0.11
N GLU A 47 9.67 6.41 0.86
CA GLU A 47 10.73 5.42 0.93
C GLU A 47 10.11 4.01 1.05
N ILE A 48 9.12 3.85 1.93
CA ILE A 48 8.36 2.61 2.05
C ILE A 48 7.61 2.31 0.75
N LEU A 49 6.99 3.30 0.11
CA LEU A 49 6.32 3.13 -1.19
C LEU A 49 7.30 2.60 -2.25
N ILE A 50 8.49 3.18 -2.35
CA ILE A 50 9.54 2.74 -3.29
C ILE A 50 9.96 1.30 -3.01
N GLN A 51 10.26 0.96 -1.75
CA GLN A 51 10.63 -0.41 -1.38
C GLN A 51 9.51 -1.41 -1.74
N SER A 52 8.28 -1.03 -1.49
CA SER A 52 7.10 -1.85 -1.77
C SER A 52 6.90 -2.08 -3.27
N LEU A 53 7.18 -1.08 -4.12
CA LEU A 53 7.14 -1.21 -5.58
C LEU A 53 8.23 -2.16 -6.08
N LEU A 54 9.46 -2.01 -5.59
CA LEU A 54 10.59 -2.85 -6.01
C LEU A 54 10.44 -4.32 -5.56
N ASP A 55 9.75 -4.57 -4.45
CA ASP A 55 9.40 -5.93 -4.01
C ASP A 55 8.32 -6.58 -4.89
N ILE A 56 7.49 -5.80 -5.58
CA ILE A 56 6.51 -6.32 -6.54
C ILE A 56 7.20 -6.66 -7.85
N ASP A 57 8.01 -5.74 -8.35
CA ASP A 57 8.79 -5.93 -9.57
C ASP A 57 10.05 -5.06 -9.51
N ASN A 58 11.20 -5.72 -9.40
CA ASN A 58 12.50 -5.04 -9.35
C ASN A 58 12.93 -4.48 -10.70
N GLU A 59 12.20 -4.79 -11.78
CA GLU A 59 12.42 -4.25 -13.13
C GLU A 59 11.66 -2.93 -13.38
N TYR A 60 10.91 -2.41 -12.40
CA TYR A 60 10.22 -1.13 -12.58
C TYR A 60 11.18 0.02 -12.85
N ASP A 61 10.93 0.73 -13.95
CA ASP A 61 11.63 1.96 -14.33
C ASP A 61 11.06 3.13 -13.51
N LEU A 62 11.60 3.32 -12.32
CA LEU A 62 11.18 4.33 -11.35
C LEU A 62 11.84 5.68 -11.61
N HIS A 63 11.02 6.73 -11.67
CA HIS A 63 11.45 8.12 -11.61
C HIS A 63 11.11 8.70 -10.24
N TYR A 64 12.16 8.94 -9.44
CA TYR A 64 12.05 9.39 -8.05
C TYR A 64 11.76 10.90 -7.90
N GLU A 65 11.98 11.68 -8.94
CA GLU A 65 11.83 13.13 -8.92
C GLU A 65 10.45 13.59 -9.41
N PRO A 66 9.93 14.71 -8.89
CA PRO A 66 8.68 15.27 -9.36
C PRO A 66 8.68 15.56 -10.86
N LYS A 67 7.62 15.17 -11.55
CA LYS A 67 7.46 15.43 -12.98
C LYS A 67 5.99 15.50 -13.39
N GLU A 68 5.78 16.06 -14.57
CA GLU A 68 4.48 16.09 -15.22
C GLU A 68 4.28 14.82 -16.05
N ILE A 69 3.13 14.17 -15.91
CA ILE A 69 2.69 13.02 -16.71
C ILE A 69 1.30 13.27 -17.27
N LYS A 70 0.91 12.54 -18.33
CA LYS A 70 -0.45 12.58 -18.88
C LYS A 70 -1.39 11.68 -18.08
N ALA A 71 -2.51 12.24 -17.63
CA ALA A 71 -3.63 11.53 -17.04
C ALA A 71 -4.64 11.07 -18.12
N TYR A 72 -5.62 10.25 -17.71
CA TYR A 72 -6.64 9.67 -18.60
C TYR A 72 -7.49 10.71 -19.37
N ASN A 73 -7.82 11.83 -18.74
CA ASN A 73 -8.61 12.90 -19.37
C ASN A 73 -7.79 13.77 -20.34
N GLY A 74 -6.53 13.40 -20.60
CA GLY A 74 -5.60 14.18 -21.40
C GLY A 74 -4.99 15.38 -20.67
N GLU A 75 -5.37 15.60 -19.41
CA GLU A 75 -4.74 16.61 -18.58
C GLU A 75 -3.36 16.15 -18.13
N ASN A 76 -2.49 17.13 -17.94
CA ASN A 76 -1.22 16.88 -17.32
C ASN A 76 -1.33 16.97 -15.80
N ILE A 77 -0.70 16.04 -15.10
CA ILE A 77 -0.66 16.01 -13.64
C ILE A 77 0.78 15.94 -13.15
N TRP A 78 1.06 16.71 -12.11
CA TRP A 78 2.33 16.64 -11.37
C TRP A 78 2.31 15.47 -10.39
N VAL A 79 3.34 14.65 -10.43
CA VAL A 79 3.51 13.47 -9.57
C VAL A 79 4.89 13.48 -8.94
N ASP A 80 4.99 13.02 -7.69
CA ASP A 80 6.23 13.00 -6.89
C ASP A 80 7.08 11.76 -7.14
N LEU A 81 6.46 10.71 -7.66
CA LEU A 81 7.07 9.43 -8.05
C LEU A 81 6.29 8.89 -9.26
N SER A 82 6.98 8.22 -10.19
CA SER A 82 6.30 7.52 -11.27
C SER A 82 7.03 6.26 -11.73
N ILE A 83 6.25 5.33 -12.28
CA ILE A 83 6.74 4.14 -12.99
C ILE A 83 6.54 4.39 -14.48
N LYS A 84 7.61 4.30 -15.26
CA LYS A 84 7.51 4.31 -16.72
C LYS A 84 7.15 2.93 -17.24
N GLN A 85 6.15 2.88 -18.11
CA GLN A 85 5.68 1.65 -18.76
C GLN A 85 6.37 1.48 -20.13
N LYS A 86 6.33 0.26 -20.69
CA LYS A 86 7.01 -0.05 -21.96
C LYS A 86 6.41 0.70 -23.15
N ASN A 87 5.12 0.98 -23.10
CA ASN A 87 4.36 1.76 -24.08
C ASN A 87 4.61 3.28 -23.96
N GLY A 88 5.48 3.73 -23.05
CA GLY A 88 5.83 5.14 -22.87
C GLY A 88 4.85 5.95 -22.01
N HIS A 89 3.82 5.32 -21.46
CA HIS A 89 2.92 5.92 -20.48
C HIS A 89 3.46 5.74 -19.06
N TYR A 90 2.80 6.36 -18.09
CA TYR A 90 3.25 6.36 -16.69
C TYR A 90 2.14 5.92 -15.73
N ILE A 91 2.56 5.32 -14.63
CA ILE A 91 1.78 5.22 -13.40
C ILE A 91 2.37 6.25 -12.44
N GLY A 92 1.58 7.20 -11.98
CA GLY A 92 2.03 8.29 -11.14
C GLY A 92 1.53 8.19 -9.71
N PHE A 93 2.30 8.78 -8.79
CA PHE A 93 1.99 8.86 -7.38
C PHE A 93 2.20 10.31 -6.94
N TYR A 94 1.16 10.96 -6.42
CA TYR A 94 1.27 12.31 -5.88
C TYR A 94 0.70 12.37 -4.47
N LEU A 95 1.32 13.17 -3.60
CA LEU A 95 0.87 13.33 -2.22
C LEU A 95 -0.36 14.25 -2.16
N LYS A 96 -1.43 13.76 -1.53
CA LYS A 96 -2.69 14.47 -1.32
C LYS A 96 -3.18 14.18 0.10
N ASN A 97 -3.35 15.23 0.91
CA ASN A 97 -3.85 15.11 2.28
C ASN A 97 -3.09 14.06 3.12
N ASP A 98 -1.75 14.12 3.12
CA ASP A 98 -0.88 13.21 3.90
C ASP A 98 -0.88 11.74 3.42
N ALA A 99 -1.42 11.47 2.23
CA ALA A 99 -1.32 10.15 1.61
C ALA A 99 -1.12 10.23 0.09
N TYR A 100 -0.41 9.25 -0.47
CA TYR A 100 -0.19 9.12 -1.89
C TYR A 100 -1.47 8.71 -2.59
N THR A 101 -1.72 9.38 -3.70
CA THR A 101 -2.78 9.08 -4.64
C THR A 101 -2.16 8.52 -5.91
N ILE A 102 -2.71 7.42 -6.40
CA ILE A 102 -2.23 6.73 -7.60
C ILE A 102 -3.02 7.24 -8.79
N VAL A 103 -2.34 7.66 -9.86
CA VAL A 103 -2.93 8.14 -11.10
C VAL A 103 -2.41 7.33 -12.29
N SER A 104 -3.29 6.84 -13.15
CA SER A 104 -2.91 6.09 -14.34
C SER A 104 -4.05 6.06 -15.35
N ASP A 105 -3.71 5.99 -16.64
CA ASP A 105 -4.70 5.75 -17.70
C ASP A 105 -4.85 4.24 -17.94
N LEU A 106 -6.03 3.70 -17.63
CA LEU A 106 -6.33 2.29 -17.84
C LEU A 106 -6.26 1.84 -19.30
N GLN A 107 -6.52 2.73 -20.26
CA GLN A 107 -6.43 2.38 -21.68
C GLN A 107 -4.99 2.04 -22.08
N PHE A 108 -4.02 2.60 -21.35
CA PHE A 108 -2.58 2.36 -21.54
C PHE A 108 -1.96 1.58 -20.38
N TRP A 109 -2.76 0.84 -19.62
CA TRP A 109 -2.26 -0.02 -18.56
C TRP A 109 -1.51 -1.20 -19.14
N GLU A 110 -0.19 -1.23 -18.94
CA GLU A 110 0.69 -2.25 -19.50
C GLU A 110 1.56 -2.87 -18.40
N GLN A 111 0.89 -3.49 -17.43
CA GLN A 111 1.53 -4.23 -16.34
C GLN A 111 1.21 -5.73 -16.42
N LYS A 112 2.02 -6.54 -15.73
CA LYS A 112 1.85 -8.01 -15.65
C LYS A 112 0.52 -8.43 -15.02
N VAL A 113 -0.15 -7.53 -14.29
CA VAL A 113 -1.42 -7.78 -13.59
C VAL A 113 -2.40 -6.63 -13.81
N PRO A 114 -3.72 -6.86 -13.67
CA PRO A 114 -4.72 -5.80 -13.68
C PRO A 114 -4.50 -4.77 -12.57
N VAL A 115 -5.01 -3.56 -12.76
CA VAL A 115 -4.88 -2.43 -11.82
C VAL A 115 -5.29 -2.81 -10.39
N ASP A 116 -6.40 -3.54 -10.20
CA ASP A 116 -6.89 -3.90 -8.87
C ASP A 116 -5.91 -4.82 -8.13
N VAL A 117 -5.32 -5.76 -8.86
CA VAL A 117 -4.31 -6.68 -8.33
C VAL A 117 -3.01 -5.92 -8.03
N PHE A 118 -2.65 -4.94 -8.85
CA PHE A 118 -1.51 -4.06 -8.56
C PHE A 118 -1.72 -3.28 -7.26
N LEU A 119 -2.90 -2.67 -7.08
CA LEU A 119 -3.26 -1.92 -5.87
C LEU A 119 -3.25 -2.80 -4.62
N GLU A 120 -3.80 -4.00 -4.72
CA GLU A 120 -3.76 -4.97 -3.63
C GLU A 120 -2.31 -5.32 -3.25
N ARG A 121 -1.46 -5.60 -4.24
CA ARG A 121 -0.05 -5.94 -4.02
C ARG A 121 0.72 -4.79 -3.38
N ILE A 122 0.58 -3.56 -3.89
CA ILE A 122 1.31 -2.42 -3.33
C ILE A 122 0.85 -2.07 -1.93
N THR A 123 -0.46 -2.14 -1.67
CA THR A 123 -1.01 -1.91 -0.33
C THR A 123 -0.51 -2.97 0.65
N LYS A 124 -0.46 -4.24 0.23
CA LYS A 124 0.04 -5.35 1.03
C LYS A 124 1.52 -5.18 1.37
N GLN A 125 2.37 -4.93 0.37
CA GLN A 125 3.80 -4.74 0.61
C GLN A 125 4.09 -3.50 1.46
N TYR A 126 3.40 -2.40 1.21
CA TYR A 126 3.50 -1.19 2.03
C TYR A 126 3.15 -1.45 3.50
N SER A 127 2.09 -2.21 3.74
CA SER A 127 1.68 -2.57 5.10
C SER A 127 2.75 -3.39 5.83
N ILE A 128 3.38 -4.35 5.14
CA ILE A 128 4.45 -5.17 5.71
C ILE A 128 5.65 -4.29 6.07
N HIS A 129 6.12 -3.46 5.15
CA HIS A 129 7.26 -2.58 5.41
C HIS A 129 6.97 -1.58 6.53
N SER A 130 5.77 -0.98 6.54
CA SER A 130 5.34 -0.08 7.62
C SER A 130 5.35 -0.77 8.98
N ILE A 131 4.82 -1.99 9.08
CA ILE A 131 4.88 -2.80 10.32
C ILE A 131 6.33 -3.07 10.71
N PHE A 132 7.18 -3.43 9.76
CA PHE A 132 8.57 -3.75 10.02
C PHE A 132 9.36 -2.54 10.53
N GLU A 133 9.15 -1.38 9.91
CA GLU A 133 9.81 -0.14 10.30
C GLU A 133 9.37 0.32 11.69
N VAL A 134 8.05 0.38 11.94
CA VAL A 134 7.50 0.75 13.26
C VAL A 134 7.92 -0.26 14.33
N ALA A 135 7.89 -1.57 14.04
CA ALA A 135 8.33 -2.57 14.99
C ALA A 135 9.81 -2.39 15.38
N LYS A 136 10.68 -2.14 14.39
CA LYS A 136 12.11 -1.93 14.63
C LYS A 136 12.38 -0.65 15.41
N SER A 137 11.68 0.46 15.10
CA SER A 137 11.83 1.72 15.84
C SER A 137 11.39 1.58 17.30
N GLU A 138 10.38 0.74 17.56
CA GLU A 138 9.89 0.38 18.89
C GLU A 138 10.72 -0.76 19.56
N GLY A 139 11.87 -1.13 19.01
CA GLY A 139 12.78 -2.11 19.60
C GLY A 139 12.30 -3.57 19.54
N PHE A 140 11.37 -3.89 18.63
CA PHE A 140 11.02 -5.27 18.29
C PHE A 140 11.84 -5.77 17.10
N VAL A 141 11.94 -7.10 16.99
CA VAL A 141 12.49 -7.83 15.86
C VAL A 141 11.32 -8.49 15.13
N PRO A 142 10.81 -7.88 14.05
CA PRO A 142 9.74 -8.45 13.24
C PRO A 142 10.26 -9.59 12.35
N GLN A 143 9.49 -10.67 12.23
CA GLN A 143 9.78 -11.80 11.35
C GLN A 143 8.49 -12.28 10.66
N ILE A 144 8.53 -12.50 9.35
CA ILE A 144 7.44 -13.20 8.66
C ILE A 144 7.58 -14.69 8.95
N VAL A 145 6.58 -15.27 9.63
CA VAL A 145 6.58 -16.69 10.01
C VAL A 145 5.75 -17.55 9.06
N ARG A 146 4.80 -16.94 8.34
CA ARG A 146 3.99 -17.61 7.33
C ARG A 146 3.55 -16.65 6.23
N LYS A 147 3.53 -17.15 5.00
CA LYS A 147 2.87 -16.53 3.85
C LYS A 147 1.95 -17.57 3.21
N ASP A 148 0.70 -17.19 2.99
CA ASP A 148 -0.26 -17.98 2.23
C ASP A 148 -0.76 -17.14 1.06
N ASP A 149 -0.20 -17.40 -0.11
CA ASP A 149 -0.52 -16.65 -1.32
C ASP A 149 -1.92 -17.00 -1.86
N SER A 150 -2.49 -18.15 -1.47
CA SER A 150 -3.82 -18.56 -1.90
C SER A 150 -4.93 -17.83 -1.13
N SER A 151 -4.73 -17.59 0.17
CA SER A 151 -5.66 -16.82 1.00
C SER A 151 -5.31 -15.33 1.10
N GLY A 152 -4.10 -14.94 0.68
CA GLY A 152 -3.56 -13.60 0.82
C GLY A 152 -2.99 -13.30 2.21
N THR A 153 -3.04 -14.25 3.14
CA THR A 153 -2.67 -14.08 4.56
C THR A 153 -1.15 -14.02 4.76
N ILE A 154 -0.70 -13.13 5.63
CA ILE A 154 0.68 -13.07 6.12
C ILE A 154 0.66 -13.00 7.64
N GLU A 155 1.47 -13.84 8.28
CA GLU A 155 1.67 -13.83 9.72
C GLU A 155 3.04 -13.25 10.04
N ILE A 156 3.06 -12.21 10.88
CA ILE A 156 4.26 -11.53 11.35
C ILE A 156 4.37 -11.74 12.86
N GLU A 157 5.48 -12.32 13.30
CA GLU A 157 5.84 -12.43 14.71
C GLU A 157 6.70 -11.22 15.11
N LEU A 158 6.37 -10.58 16.23
CA LEU A 158 7.18 -9.53 16.83
C LEU A 158 7.83 -10.07 18.09
N SER A 159 9.16 -10.19 18.09
CA SER A 159 9.92 -10.63 19.26
C SER A 159 10.73 -9.47 19.85
N ARG A 160 11.07 -9.54 21.14
CA ARG A 160 11.94 -8.55 21.80
C ARG A 160 12.90 -9.29 22.72
N TYR A 161 14.18 -8.95 22.66
CA TYR A 161 15.15 -9.46 23.63
C TYR A 161 14.96 -8.73 24.96
N THR A 162 14.65 -9.48 26.02
CA THR A 162 14.78 -9.00 27.39
C THR A 162 16.13 -9.47 27.89
N LEU A 163 17.02 -8.54 28.23
CA LEU A 163 18.27 -8.84 28.93
C LEU A 163 17.97 -9.13 30.41
#